data_AF-A0A2G3NZB6-F1
#
_entry.id   AF-A0A2G3NZB6-F1
#
_cell.length_a   1.000
_cell.length_b   1.000
_cell.length_c   1.000
_cell.angle_alpha   90.00
_cell.angle_beta   90.00
_cell.angle_gamma   90.00
#
_symmetry.space_group_name_H-M   'P 1'
#
loop_
_entity.id
_entity.type
_entity.pdbx_description
1 polymer ?
#
loop_
_entity_poly.entity_id
_entity_poly.type
_entity_poly.pdbx_seq_one_letter_code
_entity_poly.pdbx_strand_id
1 'polypeptide(L)' 'MIFVKEYVGGIRYNATDWLNHEIELNQHCWKHEIVGYQLGEDFATILVEWVGLTGNEFEEWKYEDFSY' A
#
# COMPACT_ATOMS: atom_id res chain seq x y z
N MET A 1 -10.06 9.71 -9.66
CA MET A 1 -10.48 9.22 -8.33
C MET A 1 -9.30 9.41 -7.39
N ILE A 2 -9.51 9.89 -6.16
CA ILE A 2 -8.44 10.04 -5.17
C ILE A 2 -8.88 9.31 -3.90
N PHE A 3 -7.99 8.51 -3.32
CA PHE A 3 -8.20 7.96 -1.99
C PHE A 3 -6.87 7.80 -1.26
N VAL A 4 -6.96 7.74 0.07
CA VAL A 4 -5.79 7.62 0.95
C VAL A 4 -5.84 6.25 1.63
N LYS A 5 -4.69 5.56 1.66
CA LYS A 5 -4.54 4.25 2.29
C LYS A 5 -3.35 4.24 3.25
N GLU A 6 -3.53 3.55 4.36
CA GLU A 6 -2.51 3.32 5.39
C GLU A 6 -1.93 1.92 5.25
N TYR A 7 -0.61 1.84 5.14
CA TYR A 7 0.15 0.60 5.14
C TYR A 7 0.80 0.44 6.51
N VAL A 8 0.32 -0.51 7.30
CA VAL A 8 0.83 -0.77 8.65
C VAL A 8 1.68 -2.04 8.63
N GLY A 9 2.94 -1.89 9.02
CA GLY A 9 3.91 -2.95 9.23
C GLY A 9 4.09 -3.23 10.71
N GLY A 10 4.34 -4.49 11.05
CA GLY A 10 4.65 -4.97 12.39
C GLY A 10 5.44 -6.29 12.30
N ILE A 11 5.40 -7.12 13.35
CA ILE A 11 6.22 -8.35 13.47
C ILE A 11 6.05 -9.32 12.28
N ARG A 12 4.88 -9.36 11.64
CA ARG A 12 4.56 -10.27 10.52
C ARG A 12 4.57 -9.63 9.13
N TYR A 13 4.56 -8.30 9.05
CA TYR A 13 4.31 -7.58 7.80
C TYR A 13 5.21 -6.35 7.73
N ASN A 14 5.89 -6.15 6.60
CA ASN A 14 6.57 -4.90 6.35
C ASN A 14 5.64 -3.97 5.56
N ALA A 15 5.37 -2.78 6.10
CA ALA A 15 4.55 -1.77 5.43
C ALA A 15 5.05 -1.46 4.02
N THR A 16 6.37 -1.48 3.85
CA THR A 16 7.04 -1.18 2.58
C THR A 16 6.81 -2.28 1.54
N ASP A 17 6.82 -3.54 1.95
CA ASP A 17 6.64 -4.67 1.04
C ASP A 17 5.19 -4.73 0.55
N TRP A 18 4.21 -4.47 1.43
CA TRP A 18 2.80 -4.35 1.04
C TRP A 18 2.61 -3.18 0.06
N LEU A 19 3.17 -2.00 0.37
CA LEU A 19 3.09 -0.85 -0.53
C LEU A 19 3.71 -1.17 -1.91
N ASN A 20 4.90 -1.76 -1.94
CA ASN A 20 5.59 -2.10 -3.19
C ASN A 20 4.76 -3.05 -4.06
N HIS A 21 4.15 -4.08 -3.48
CA HIS A 21 3.28 -4.98 -4.25
C HIS A 21 2.05 -4.27 -4.82
N GLU A 22 1.39 -3.41 -4.06
CA GLU A 22 0.26 -2.66 -4.60
C GLU A 22 0.67 -1.64 -5.66
N ILE A 23 1.89 -1.08 -5.59
CA ILE A 23 2.48 -0.28 -6.67
C ILE A 23 2.65 -1.13 -7.93
N GLU A 24 3.24 -2.32 -7.82
CA GLU A 24 3.46 -3.20 -8.98
C GLU A 24 2.14 -3.59 -9.67
N LEU A 25 1.10 -3.88 -8.88
CA LEU A 25 -0.24 -4.23 -9.39
C LEU A 25 -0.91 -3.04 -10.09
N ASN A 26 -0.77 -1.84 -9.55
CA ASN A 26 -1.56 -0.67 -9.97
C ASN A 26 -0.80 0.36 -10.82
N GLN A 27 0.50 0.16 -11.08
CA GLN A 27 1.37 1.14 -11.75
C GLN A 27 0.87 1.67 -13.10
N HIS A 28 0.02 0.90 -13.80
CA HIS A 28 -0.50 1.26 -15.11
C HIS A 28 -1.74 2.15 -15.07
N CYS A 29 -2.49 2.11 -13.97
CA CYS A 29 -3.78 2.77 -13.81
C CYS A 29 -3.79 3.81 -12.68
N TRP A 30 -2.78 3.80 -11.81
CA TRP A 30 -2.71 4.62 -10.62
C TRP A 30 -1.34 5.25 -10.41
N LYS A 31 -1.34 6.48 -9.91
CA LYS A 31 -0.16 7.17 -9.38
C LYS A 31 -0.24 7.18 -7.85
N HIS A 32 0.89 7.00 -7.18
CA HIS A 32 1.00 7.09 -5.72
C HIS A 32 1.85 8.28 -5.28
N GLU A 33 1.55 8.81 -4.10
CA GLU A 33 2.37 9.80 -3.40
C GLU A 33 2.40 9.47 -1.91
N ILE A 34 3.59 9.40 -1.32
CA ILE A 34 3.74 9.20 0.13
C ILE A 34 3.47 10.54 0.80
N VAL A 35 2.40 10.62 1.58
CA VAL A 35 1.94 11.85 2.23
C VAL A 35 2.21 11.87 3.74
N GLY A 36 2.60 10.73 4.31
CA GLY A 36 2.95 10.64 5.73
C GLY A 36 3.69 9.36 6.07
N TYR A 37 4.46 9.41 7.15
CA TYR A 37 5.08 8.25 7.76
C TYR A 37 5.03 8.37 9.28
N GLN A 38 4.87 7.25 9.96
CA GLN A 38 4.94 7.17 11.41
C GLN A 38 5.71 5.91 11.81
N LEU A 39 6.60 6.04 12.79
CA LEU A 39 7.34 4.93 13.37
C LEU A 39 6.97 4.83 14.86
N GLY A 40 6.49 3.67 15.29
CA GLY A 40 6.31 3.29 16.68
C GLY A 40 7.37 2.29 17.14
N GLU A 41 7.30 1.86 18.40
CA GLU A 41 8.28 0.90 18.95
C GLU A 41 8.26 -0.45 18.22
N ASP A 42 7.08 -0.93 17.82
CA ASP A 42 6.90 -2.25 17.19
C ASP A 42 6.15 -2.19 15.84
N PHE A 43 5.93 -0.99 15.30
CA PHE A 43 5.20 -0.82 14.05
C PHE A 43 5.72 0.35 13.22
N ALA A 44 5.52 0.26 11.90
CA ALA A 44 5.75 1.33 10.95
C ALA A 44 4.48 1.56 10.13
N THR A 45 4.08 2.81 9.95
CA THR A 45 2.92 3.17 9.14
C THR A 45 3.34 4.11 8.02
N ILE A 46 2.90 3.82 6.80
CA ILE A 46 3.09 4.68 5.63
C ILE A 46 1.70 5.11 5.15
N LEU A 47 1.48 6.42 5.05
CA LEU A 47 0.25 7.00 4.52
C LEU A 47 0.49 7.38 3.07
N VAL A 48 -0.31 6.84 2.16
CA VAL A 48 -0.15 7.03 0.71
C VAL A 48 -1.45 7.51 0.10
N GLU A 49 -1.36 8.57 -0.69
CA GLU A 49 -2.43 9.02 -1.57
C GLU A 49 -2.30 8.34 -2.93
N TRP A 50 -3.41 7.79 -3.40
CA TRP A 50 -3.54 7.16 -4.70
C TRP A 50 -4.45 7.97 -5.62
N VAL A 51 -3.93 8.29 -6.82
CA VAL A 51 -4.63 9.06 -7.85
C VAL A 51 -4.85 8.16 -9.06
N GLY A 52 -6.11 7.86 -9.35
CA GLY A 52 -6.51 7.07 -10.51
C GLY A 52 -6.31 7.86 -11.79
N LEU A 53 -5.46 7.35 -12.68
CA LEU A 53 -5.14 7.92 -13.99
C LEU A 53 -6.11 7.43 -15.07
N THR A 54 -6.66 6.23 -14.88
CA THR A 54 -7.68 5.64 -15.74
C THR A 54 -8.97 5.43 -14.94
N GLY A 55 -10.08 5.10 -15.62
CA GLY A 55 -11.34 4.74 -14.95
C GLY A 55 -11.35 3.33 -14.35
N ASN A 56 -10.19 2.67 -14.24
CA ASN A 56 -10.07 1.33 -13.67
C ASN A 56 -10.11 1.37 -12.14
N GLU A 57 -10.60 0.30 -11.54
CA GLU A 57 -10.59 0.13 -10.09
C GLU A 57 -9.18 -0.09 -9.55
N PHE A 58 -8.99 0.11 -8.26
CA PHE A 58 -7.74 -0.17 -7.57
C PHE A 58 -7.69 -1.66 -7.19
N GLU A 59 -6.63 -2.36 -7.59
CA GLU A 59 -6.41 -3.76 -7.25
C GLU A 59 -5.69 -3.86 -5.91
N GLU A 60 -6.41 -4.27 -4.87
CA GLU A 60 -5.81 -4.52 -3.57
C GLU A 60 -5.05 -5.84 -3.54
N TRP A 61 -3.88 -5.83 -2.92
CA TRP A 61 -3.11 -7.05 -2.73
C TRP A 61 -3.82 -7.95 -1.72
N LYS A 62 -4.41 -9.05 -2.21
CA LYS A 62 -4.99 -10.09 -1.36
C LYS A 62 -3.89 -11.04 -0.95
N TYR A 63 -3.46 -10.96 0.31
CA TYR A 63 -2.51 -11.91 0.87
C TYR A 63 -3.10 -13.32 0.80
N GLU A 64 -2.50 -14.19 -0.02
CA GLU A 64 -2.69 -15.63 0.12
C GLU A 64 -1.78 -16.09 1.26
N ASP A 65 -2.40 -16.59 2.33
CA ASP A 65 -1.71 -17.13 3.50
C ASP A 65 -0.90 -18.36 3.07
N PHE A 66 0.37 -18.15 2.69
CA PHE A 66 1.33 -19.24 2.44
C PHE A 66 1.82 -19.82 3.78
N SER A 67 0.90 -20.27 4.62
CA SER A 67 1.23 -21.09 5.77
C SER A 67 1.66 -22.47 5.27
N TYR A 68 2.98 -22.70 5.18
CA TYR A 68 3.61 -24.01 4.97
C TYR A 68 3.73 -24.78 6.29
#